data_AF-A0A1F9TY37-F1
#
_entry.id   AF-A0A1F9TY37-F1
#
_cell.length_a   1.000
_cell.length_b   1.000
_cell.length_c   1.000
_cell.angle_alpha   90.00
_cell.angle_beta   90.00
_cell.angle_gamma   90.00
#
_symmetry.space_group_name_H-M   'P 1'
#
loop_
_entity.id
_entity.type
_entity.pdbx_description
1 polymer ?
#
loop_
_entity_poly.entity_id
_entity_poly.type
_entity_poly.pdbx_seq_one_letter_code
_entity_poly.pdbx_strand_id
1 'polypeptide(L)'
;MHNAAGAFFLNGNENRVVNWGVGPAFGWDRSIGWAFVLGDRNSAQTEWGAASAAMYGSKSIFYVKGATNTLELSGMGGGGTAREIADYALAWIEGDGTRVRSPYFKMHSAANEDIFTSPWGVIHLENVALSSETALPKTVWTGLARGEYPNAQGADIAAEIARADSMPPEKRMELLVAAASAFSVDKLNPRLALARLVSASDQEIPHLVALLDPADFDGYIQIRAALSEMGPAAGPALLAALKTASGEKRAWLLAQLPFLDAKTALPEILKCLDDKDFRFQASGISALTRLLSRDRGAEPGRMTTLENLKIYLSSAIPSKELEHELARGLSTRTYYEAAAIFSLISPRTAQERLKSFELAPQEISGVYEYDKAKAILNDSRGDREKALKNVQDELDRCQKDAETINKKLSDTLKIAAVRNKLLVPSILNAMGNLGTAAFASEITPFIFESSAAVREAASAALGRIGKEAIPYLKQIMQTGTPAQKIQAICSMAKAVDRDQIEILKLGLGDADPQVRKAAIGMVSALRYPFDEEREKIMHSLKNSGELNARYLYGD
;
A
#
# COMPACT_ATOMS: atom_id res chain seq x y z
N MET A 1 -9.00 7.48 12.85
CA MET A 1 -9.99 6.63 12.15
C MET A 1 -9.55 6.48 10.70
N HIS A 2 -9.01 5.32 10.31
CA HIS A 2 -8.55 5.02 8.93
C HIS A 2 -9.67 4.47 8.02
N ASN A 3 -10.92 4.81 8.36
CA ASN A 3 -12.14 4.40 7.67
C ASN A 3 -13.24 5.34 8.18
N ALA A 4 -13.52 6.42 7.46
CA ALA A 4 -14.51 7.40 7.85
C ALA A 4 -15.15 8.04 6.61
N ALA A 5 -16.24 8.78 6.81
CA ALA A 5 -16.70 9.78 5.86
C ALA A 5 -16.51 11.14 6.51
N GLY A 6 -16.03 12.13 5.76
CA GLY A 6 -15.82 13.47 6.25
C GLY A 6 -16.33 14.50 5.27
N ALA A 7 -16.79 15.62 5.81
CA ALA A 7 -17.31 16.72 5.02
C ALA A 7 -16.80 18.05 5.55
N PHE A 8 -16.51 18.98 4.65
CA PHE A 8 -16.21 20.37 4.97
C PHE A 8 -17.07 21.29 4.10
N PHE A 9 -17.72 22.27 4.73
CA PHE A 9 -18.53 23.25 4.02
C PHE A 9 -18.18 24.64 4.52
N LEU A 10 -17.84 25.52 3.58
CA LEU A 10 -17.62 26.93 3.82
C LEU A 10 -18.52 27.73 2.88
N ASN A 11 -19.29 28.65 3.45
CA ASN A 11 -20.15 29.55 2.68
C ASN A 11 -20.00 30.98 3.20
N GLY A 12 -19.74 31.91 2.29
CA GLY A 12 -19.58 33.33 2.58
C GLY A 12 -18.37 33.92 1.86
N ASN A 13 -18.13 35.21 2.11
CA ASN A 13 -17.04 35.94 1.47
C ASN A 13 -15.89 36.16 2.46
N GLU A 14 -14.66 36.31 1.94
CA GLU A 14 -13.47 36.71 2.71
C GLU A 14 -13.09 35.72 3.83
N ASN A 15 -13.48 34.45 3.72
CA ASN A 15 -13.08 33.43 4.67
C ASN A 15 -11.61 33.04 4.48
N ARG A 16 -10.97 32.57 5.55
CA ARG A 16 -9.64 31.96 5.51
C ARG A 16 -9.65 30.57 6.13
N VAL A 17 -9.25 29.58 5.34
CA VAL A 17 -9.11 28.18 5.74
C VAL A 17 -7.64 27.81 5.70
N VAL A 18 -7.14 27.24 6.79
CA VAL A 18 -5.81 26.64 6.84
C VAL A 18 -5.95 25.23 7.39
N ASN A 19 -5.33 24.27 6.71
CA ASN A 19 -5.29 22.88 7.16
C ASN A 19 -3.86 22.32 7.09
N TRP A 20 -3.37 21.80 8.22
CA TRP A 20 -2.06 21.17 8.33
C TRP A 20 -1.94 19.86 7.53
N GLY A 21 -3.05 19.19 7.21
CA GLY A 21 -2.98 17.92 6.48
C GLY A 21 -4.31 17.43 5.94
N VAL A 22 -4.40 16.12 5.79
CA VAL A 22 -5.58 15.42 5.30
C VAL A 22 -6.46 14.97 6.45
N GLY A 23 -7.72 15.33 6.37
CA GLY A 23 -8.78 14.73 7.18
C GLY A 23 -9.70 13.92 6.29
N PRO A 24 -10.64 13.15 6.87
CA PRO A 24 -11.65 12.45 6.06
C PRO A 24 -12.43 13.40 5.16
N ALA A 25 -12.51 14.72 5.47
CA ALA A 25 -13.10 15.74 4.60
C ALA A 25 -12.39 15.96 3.26
N PHE A 26 -11.14 15.49 3.11
CA PHE A 26 -10.35 15.61 1.90
C PHE A 26 -9.95 14.26 1.32
N GLY A 27 -10.51 13.14 1.79
CA GLY A 27 -10.27 11.80 1.25
C GLY A 27 -8.87 11.25 1.59
N TRP A 28 -8.80 10.44 2.65
CA TRP A 28 -7.55 9.84 3.14
C TRP A 28 -7.79 8.52 3.87
N ASP A 29 -6.94 7.51 3.67
CA ASP A 29 -7.05 6.20 4.35
C ASP A 29 -8.44 5.56 4.24
N ARG A 30 -8.72 4.90 3.10
CA ARG A 30 -10.01 4.24 2.80
C ARG A 30 -11.27 5.11 2.98
N SER A 31 -11.11 6.39 3.29
CA SER A 31 -12.22 7.30 3.59
C SER A 31 -12.78 7.94 2.34
N ILE A 32 -13.99 8.49 2.51
CA ILE A 32 -14.63 9.33 1.50
C ILE A 32 -14.71 10.74 2.06
N GLY A 33 -14.17 11.70 1.31
CA GLY A 33 -14.15 13.10 1.67
C GLY A 33 -14.76 14.00 0.64
N TRP A 34 -15.45 15.01 1.11
CA TRP A 34 -15.87 16.12 0.27
C TRP A 34 -15.76 17.47 0.96
N ALA A 35 -15.33 18.46 0.20
CA ALA A 35 -15.14 19.82 0.68
C ALA A 35 -15.72 20.83 -0.32
N PHE A 36 -16.56 21.74 0.17
CA PHE A 36 -17.24 22.76 -0.63
C PHE A 36 -16.89 24.15 -0.10
N VAL A 37 -16.43 25.04 -0.99
CA VAL A 37 -16.11 26.44 -0.68
C VAL A 37 -16.93 27.34 -1.59
N LEU A 38 -17.88 28.06 -1.02
CA LEU A 38 -18.83 28.91 -1.75
C LEU A 38 -18.68 30.37 -1.32
N GLY A 39 -18.67 31.27 -2.30
CA GLY A 39 -18.56 32.71 -2.12
C GLY A 39 -17.21 33.27 -2.59
N ASP A 40 -17.05 34.59 -2.43
CA ASP A 40 -16.00 35.37 -3.08
C ASP A 40 -14.85 35.70 -2.13
N ARG A 41 -13.67 35.94 -2.69
CA ARG A 41 -12.46 36.38 -1.95
C ARG A 41 -12.06 35.45 -0.80
N ASN A 42 -12.46 34.18 -0.85
CA ASN A 42 -12.05 33.17 0.11
C ASN A 42 -10.59 32.75 -0.14
N SER A 43 -9.91 32.35 0.93
CA SER A 43 -8.56 31.79 0.88
C SER A 43 -8.52 30.40 1.51
N ALA A 44 -7.89 29.44 0.84
CA ALA A 44 -7.69 28.09 1.36
C ALA A 44 -6.24 27.66 1.16
N GLN A 45 -5.58 27.26 2.26
CA GLN A 45 -4.18 26.82 2.26
C GLN A 45 -4.05 25.46 2.94
N THR A 46 -3.36 24.52 2.29
CA THR A 46 -3.05 23.22 2.88
C THR A 46 -1.59 22.83 2.70
N GLU A 47 -1.01 22.16 3.69
CA GLU A 47 0.43 21.85 3.67
C GLU A 47 0.81 20.65 2.79
N TRP A 48 0.03 19.55 2.77
CA TRP A 48 0.46 18.36 2.03
C TRP A 48 -0.59 17.47 1.31
N GLY A 49 -1.91 17.52 1.58
CA GLY A 49 -2.83 16.58 0.90
C GLY A 49 -4.30 16.96 0.68
N ALA A 50 -4.69 18.23 0.70
CA ALA A 50 -6.08 18.55 0.38
C ALA A 50 -6.41 18.34 -1.09
N ALA A 51 -7.66 17.92 -1.34
CA ALA A 51 -8.21 17.64 -2.65
C ALA A 51 -7.48 16.54 -3.44
N SER A 52 -6.68 15.69 -2.76
CA SER A 52 -6.19 14.40 -3.27
C SER A 52 -6.99 13.25 -2.67
N ALA A 53 -6.99 12.10 -3.34
CA ALA A 53 -7.31 10.83 -2.73
C ALA A 53 -6.03 10.00 -2.66
N ALA A 54 -5.66 9.60 -1.46
CA ALA A 54 -4.48 8.80 -1.23
C ALA A 54 -4.75 7.70 -0.20
N MET A 55 -4.33 6.49 -0.58
CA MET A 55 -4.34 5.26 0.21
C MET A 55 -5.67 4.49 0.20
N TYR A 56 -5.55 3.25 -0.29
CA TYR A 56 -6.48 2.13 -0.06
C TYR A 56 -7.91 2.33 -0.58
N GLY A 57 -8.10 3.04 -1.69
CA GLY A 57 -9.43 3.22 -2.29
C GLY A 57 -10.19 4.41 -1.74
N SER A 58 -9.46 5.38 -1.21
CA SER A 58 -10.00 6.66 -0.76
C SER A 58 -10.64 7.43 -1.91
N LYS A 59 -11.59 8.31 -1.56
CA LYS A 59 -12.33 9.13 -2.52
C LYS A 59 -12.34 10.57 -2.03
N SER A 60 -12.07 11.52 -2.91
CA SER A 60 -12.00 12.94 -2.59
C SER A 60 -12.76 13.77 -3.62
N ILE A 61 -13.64 14.65 -3.14
CA ILE A 61 -14.36 15.62 -3.96
C ILE A 61 -14.09 17.02 -3.40
N PHE A 62 -13.58 17.93 -4.20
CA PHE A 62 -13.33 19.30 -3.81
C PHE A 62 -14.03 20.26 -4.77
N TYR A 63 -14.95 21.07 -4.27
CA TYR A 63 -15.72 22.02 -5.07
C TYR A 63 -15.50 23.44 -4.57
N VAL A 64 -15.21 24.36 -5.49
CA VAL A 64 -15.12 25.79 -5.20
C VAL A 64 -15.95 26.56 -6.22
N LYS A 65 -16.76 27.49 -5.73
CA LYS A 65 -17.51 28.43 -6.58
C LYS A 65 -17.47 29.83 -5.98
N GLY A 66 -16.99 30.78 -6.77
CA GLY A 66 -17.03 32.21 -6.45
C GLY A 66 -15.84 32.97 -7.04
N ALA A 67 -15.94 34.28 -7.07
CA ALA A 67 -14.96 35.14 -7.72
C ALA A 67 -13.76 35.43 -6.81
N THR A 68 -12.59 35.62 -7.41
CA THR A 68 -11.38 36.14 -6.76
C THR A 68 -10.89 35.31 -5.57
N ASN A 69 -11.23 34.03 -5.52
CA ASN A 69 -10.73 33.11 -4.50
C ASN A 69 -9.22 32.87 -4.67
N THR A 70 -8.52 32.53 -3.60
CA THR A 70 -7.08 32.22 -3.63
C THR A 70 -6.82 30.87 -2.96
N LEU A 71 -6.40 29.88 -3.74
CA LEU A 71 -6.26 28.49 -3.30
C LEU A 71 -4.80 28.02 -3.41
N GLU A 72 -4.22 27.56 -2.31
CA GLU A 72 -2.90 26.91 -2.26
C GLU A 72 -3.08 25.45 -1.81
N LEU A 73 -3.22 24.55 -2.78
CA LEU A 73 -3.65 23.16 -2.56
C LEU A 73 -2.62 22.18 -3.13
N SER A 74 -1.83 21.58 -2.25
CA SER A 74 -0.67 20.77 -2.60
C SER A 74 -0.99 19.41 -3.23
N GLY A 75 -2.15 18.83 -2.94
CA GLY A 75 -2.57 17.50 -3.39
C GLY A 75 -3.70 17.54 -4.44
N MET A 76 -4.07 18.72 -4.94
CA MET A 76 -5.29 18.87 -5.72
C MET A 76 -5.36 17.93 -6.93
N GLY A 77 -6.48 17.23 -7.05
CA GLY A 77 -6.74 16.26 -8.10
C GLY A 77 -5.86 15.01 -8.04
N GLY A 78 -5.00 14.84 -7.03
CA GLY A 78 -4.09 13.68 -6.95
C GLY A 78 -4.84 12.40 -6.63
N GLY A 79 -5.12 11.57 -7.64
CA GLY A 79 -5.64 10.20 -7.50
C GLY A 79 -4.67 9.19 -8.14
N GLY A 80 -4.76 7.92 -7.75
CA GLY A 80 -3.82 6.90 -8.23
C GLY A 80 -4.18 5.51 -7.74
N THR A 81 -3.35 4.50 -8.01
CA THR A 81 -3.52 3.16 -7.44
C THR A 81 -2.48 2.89 -6.36
N ALA A 82 -2.75 3.32 -5.13
CA ALA A 82 -1.94 2.92 -4.00
C ALA A 82 -2.27 1.44 -3.66
N ARG A 83 -1.25 0.56 -3.73
CA ARG A 83 -1.37 -0.88 -3.45
C ARG A 83 -2.43 -1.59 -4.32
N GLU A 84 -3.57 -2.00 -3.78
CA GLU A 84 -4.51 -2.95 -4.41
C GLU A 84 -5.80 -2.33 -4.97
N ILE A 85 -6.07 -1.05 -4.68
CA ILE A 85 -7.33 -0.38 -5.05
C ILE A 85 -7.03 1.04 -5.53
N ALA A 86 -7.77 1.51 -6.54
CA ALA A 86 -7.68 2.87 -7.04
C ALA A 86 -8.31 3.90 -6.09
N ASP A 87 -7.57 4.97 -5.82
CA ASP A 87 -7.97 6.20 -5.14
C ASP A 87 -8.48 7.23 -6.17
N TYR A 88 -9.64 7.84 -5.91
CA TYR A 88 -10.30 8.74 -6.86
C TYR A 88 -10.39 10.17 -6.33
N ALA A 89 -9.88 11.14 -7.10
CA ALA A 89 -9.91 12.55 -6.74
C ALA A 89 -10.58 13.39 -7.83
N LEU A 90 -11.57 14.21 -7.44
CA LEU A 90 -12.20 15.20 -8.29
C LEU A 90 -12.06 16.57 -7.64
N ALA A 91 -11.43 17.52 -8.31
CA ALA A 91 -11.47 18.93 -7.96
C ALA A 91 -12.23 19.70 -9.03
N TRP A 92 -13.09 20.62 -8.62
CA TRP A 92 -13.92 21.43 -9.51
C TRP A 92 -13.93 22.86 -9.00
N ILE A 93 -13.44 23.79 -9.81
CA ILE A 93 -13.20 25.18 -9.39
C ILE A 93 -13.78 26.12 -10.44
N GLU A 94 -14.73 26.95 -10.00
CA GLU A 94 -15.41 27.94 -10.81
C GLU A 94 -15.25 29.35 -10.22
N GLY A 95 -14.88 30.32 -11.06
CA GLY A 95 -15.19 31.72 -10.81
C GLY A 95 -14.09 32.71 -11.13
N ASP A 96 -14.51 33.84 -11.69
CA ASP A 96 -13.64 34.85 -12.28
C ASP A 96 -12.60 35.40 -11.31
N GLY A 97 -11.35 35.48 -11.77
CA GLY A 97 -10.24 36.00 -10.99
C GLY A 97 -9.79 35.07 -9.84
N THR A 98 -10.39 33.88 -9.71
CA THR A 98 -9.90 32.86 -8.80
C THR A 98 -8.52 32.40 -9.23
N ARG A 99 -7.60 32.30 -8.27
CA ARG A 99 -6.21 31.90 -8.47
C ARG A 99 -5.92 30.61 -7.73
N VAL A 100 -5.27 29.68 -8.41
CA VAL A 100 -4.88 28.39 -7.84
C VAL A 100 -3.38 28.17 -7.98
N ARG A 101 -2.76 27.84 -6.86
CA ARG A 101 -1.38 27.37 -6.77
C ARG A 101 -1.37 25.92 -6.33
N SER A 102 -0.65 25.10 -7.10
CA SER A 102 -0.41 23.70 -6.81
C SER A 102 1.00 23.34 -7.27
N PRO A 103 1.74 22.48 -6.56
CA PRO A 103 3.06 22.00 -6.99
C PRO A 103 3.01 21.27 -8.34
N TYR A 104 1.83 20.77 -8.76
CA TYR A 104 1.64 20.17 -10.07
C TYR A 104 1.68 21.19 -11.21
N PHE A 105 1.39 22.48 -10.96
CA PHE A 105 1.23 23.49 -11.99
C PHE A 105 2.34 24.53 -11.91
N LYS A 106 3.25 24.51 -12.88
CA LYS A 106 4.37 25.46 -12.93
C LYS A 106 4.14 26.63 -13.89
N MET A 107 3.06 26.62 -14.67
CA MET A 107 2.71 27.68 -15.62
C MET A 107 1.65 28.65 -15.11
N HIS A 108 1.71 29.88 -15.61
CA HIS A 108 0.65 30.88 -15.49
C HIS A 108 -0.27 30.83 -16.71
N SER A 109 -1.53 30.45 -16.54
CA SER A 109 -2.54 30.53 -17.60
C SER A 109 -3.95 30.67 -17.03
N ALA A 110 -4.84 31.26 -17.83
CA ALA A 110 -6.28 31.09 -17.62
C ALA A 110 -6.68 29.71 -18.14
N ALA A 111 -7.38 28.94 -17.32
CA ALA A 111 -7.80 27.59 -17.63
C ALA A 111 -9.34 27.52 -17.63
N ASN A 112 -9.86 26.97 -18.72
CA ASN A 112 -11.27 26.64 -18.96
C ASN A 112 -11.33 25.20 -19.48
N GLU A 113 -10.78 24.27 -18.71
CA GLU A 113 -10.49 22.90 -19.18
C GLU A 113 -10.37 21.87 -18.05
N ASP A 114 -10.40 20.60 -18.45
CA ASP A 114 -10.14 19.45 -17.58
C ASP A 114 -8.66 19.04 -17.64
N ILE A 115 -8.00 19.07 -16.49
CA ILE A 115 -6.64 18.57 -16.30
C ILE A 115 -6.69 17.21 -15.61
N PHE A 116 -6.08 16.19 -16.23
CA PHE A 116 -6.03 14.83 -15.73
C PHE A 116 -4.68 14.54 -15.08
N THR A 117 -4.58 14.56 -13.76
CA THR A 117 -3.34 14.25 -13.02
C THR A 117 -2.99 12.76 -13.10
N SER A 118 -4.00 11.91 -13.28
CA SER A 118 -3.93 10.48 -13.57
C SER A 118 -5.27 10.02 -14.17
N PRO A 119 -5.42 8.74 -14.58
CA PRO A 119 -6.73 8.21 -14.95
C PRO A 119 -7.79 8.26 -13.83
N TRP A 120 -7.38 8.48 -12.58
CA TRP A 120 -8.25 8.51 -11.40
C TRP A 120 -8.35 9.90 -10.75
N GLY A 121 -7.61 10.88 -11.27
CA GLY A 121 -7.50 12.22 -10.71
C GLY A 121 -7.82 13.29 -11.76
N VAL A 122 -8.86 14.09 -11.52
CA VAL A 122 -9.33 15.13 -12.45
C VAL A 122 -9.51 16.46 -11.73
N ILE A 123 -9.11 17.53 -12.41
CA ILE A 123 -9.27 18.93 -11.99
C ILE A 123 -10.03 19.65 -13.11
N HIS A 124 -11.26 20.06 -12.82
CA HIS A 124 -12.07 20.90 -13.69
C HIS A 124 -11.89 22.37 -13.30
N LEU A 125 -11.58 23.21 -14.28
CA LEU A 125 -11.34 24.64 -14.10
C LEU A 125 -12.26 25.45 -15.01
N GLU A 126 -12.99 26.41 -14.44
CA GLU A 126 -13.84 27.36 -15.16
C GLU A 126 -13.56 28.80 -14.70
N ASN A 127 -12.98 29.61 -15.58
CA ASN A 127 -12.55 30.99 -15.39
C ASN A 127 -11.52 31.18 -14.28
N VAL A 128 -10.64 30.18 -14.13
CA VAL A 128 -9.59 30.13 -13.09
C VAL A 128 -8.23 30.46 -13.69
N ALA A 129 -7.42 31.22 -12.94
CA ALA A 129 -6.01 31.43 -13.27
C ALA A 129 -5.11 30.49 -12.45
N LEU A 130 -4.28 29.70 -13.12
CA LEU A 130 -3.18 28.97 -12.49
C LEU A 130 -2.02 29.93 -12.23
N SER A 131 -1.40 29.88 -11.05
CA SER A 131 -0.32 30.80 -10.68
C SER A 131 0.67 30.15 -9.71
N SER A 132 1.96 30.19 -10.06
CA SER A 132 3.05 29.76 -9.17
C SER A 132 3.42 30.82 -8.12
N GLU A 133 3.08 32.10 -8.38
CA GLU A 133 3.37 33.27 -7.54
C GLU A 133 2.34 33.51 -6.42
N THR A 134 1.17 32.87 -6.49
CA THR A 134 0.10 33.07 -5.51
C THR A 134 0.36 32.25 -4.24
N ALA A 135 1.28 32.71 -3.39
CA ALA A 135 1.55 32.09 -2.09
C ALA A 135 0.73 32.76 -0.98
N LEU A 136 -0.08 31.96 -0.26
CA LEU A 136 -0.68 32.45 0.99
C LEU A 136 0.42 32.51 2.07
N PRO A 137 0.34 33.43 3.03
CA PRO A 137 1.34 33.53 4.09
C PRO A 137 1.47 32.19 4.80
N LYS A 138 2.71 31.71 5.02
CA LYS A 138 2.95 30.50 5.80
C LYS A 138 2.25 30.62 7.15
N THR A 139 1.46 29.61 7.49
CA THR A 139 0.80 29.57 8.78
C THR A 139 1.81 29.22 9.85
N VAL A 140 1.91 30.05 10.88
CA VAL A 140 2.72 29.77 12.07
C VAL A 140 1.79 29.12 13.09
N TRP A 141 1.90 27.80 13.23
CA TRP A 141 1.25 27.07 14.31
C TRP A 141 1.95 27.42 15.62
N THR A 142 1.42 28.42 16.32
CA THR A 142 1.89 28.70 17.67
C THR A 142 1.44 27.55 18.56
N GLY A 143 2.40 26.80 19.09
CA GLY A 143 2.09 25.83 20.13
C GLY A 143 1.42 26.58 21.26
N LEU A 144 0.18 26.20 21.59
CA LEU A 144 -0.44 26.68 22.82
C LEU A 144 0.53 26.36 23.96
N ALA A 145 0.70 27.28 24.90
CA ALA A 145 1.44 27.01 26.12
C ALA A 145 0.89 25.70 26.67
N ARG A 146 1.68 24.63 26.60
CA ARG A 146 1.30 23.37 27.21
C ARG A 146 1.16 23.75 28.67
N GLY A 147 -0.07 23.76 29.19
CA GLY A 147 -0.22 23.73 30.64
C GLY A 147 0.67 22.61 31.15
N GLU A 148 1.21 22.74 32.36
CA GLU A 148 1.73 21.57 33.06
C GLU A 148 0.61 20.54 32.99
N TYR A 149 0.75 19.56 32.10
CA TYR A 149 -0.14 18.40 32.11
C TYR A 149 0.07 17.86 33.50
N PRO A 150 -0.93 17.97 34.40
CA PRO A 150 -0.73 17.70 35.82
C PRO A 150 -0.18 16.31 35.86
N ASN A 151 1.13 16.16 36.19
CA ASN A 151 1.95 14.98 35.94
C ASN A 151 1.01 13.83 35.69
N ALA A 152 0.66 13.59 34.42
CA ALA A 152 -0.16 12.44 34.13
C ALA A 152 0.62 11.35 34.86
N GLN A 153 -0.01 10.66 35.80
CA GLN A 153 0.57 9.45 36.36
C GLN A 153 0.59 8.48 35.17
N GLY A 154 1.42 8.78 34.16
CA GLY A 154 1.78 7.90 33.09
C GLY A 154 2.35 6.74 33.85
N ALA A 155 1.77 5.58 33.60
CA ALA A 155 2.27 4.33 34.11
C ALA A 155 3.80 4.38 34.05
N ASP A 156 4.47 4.11 35.17
CA ASP A 156 5.91 3.96 35.18
C ASP A 156 6.22 2.70 34.36
N ILE A 157 6.36 2.89 33.05
CA ILE A 157 6.52 1.80 32.08
C ILE A 157 7.75 0.97 32.45
N ALA A 158 8.81 1.61 32.96
CA ALA A 158 9.99 0.92 33.45
C ALA A 158 9.65 0.01 34.64
N ALA A 159 8.88 0.50 35.62
CA ALA A 159 8.41 -0.32 36.75
C ALA A 159 7.46 -1.44 36.31
N GLU A 160 6.60 -1.22 35.31
CA GLU A 160 5.71 -2.26 34.77
C GLU A 160 6.51 -3.37 34.05
N ILE A 161 7.51 -2.99 33.25
CA ILE A 161 8.44 -3.93 32.61
C ILE A 161 9.20 -4.74 33.65
N ALA A 162 9.73 -4.09 34.70
CA ALA A 162 10.42 -4.77 35.78
C ALA A 162 9.49 -5.71 36.55
N ARG A 163 8.25 -5.29 36.82
CA ARG A 163 7.22 -6.13 37.46
C ARG A 163 6.92 -7.37 36.64
N ALA A 164 6.89 -7.26 35.31
CA ALA A 164 6.62 -8.39 34.41
C ALA A 164 7.63 -9.55 34.55
N ASP A 165 8.87 -9.30 35.01
CA ASP A 165 9.88 -10.35 35.27
C ASP A 165 9.51 -11.28 36.43
N SER A 166 8.64 -10.83 37.34
CA SER A 166 8.19 -11.61 38.50
C SER A 166 6.83 -12.28 38.31
N MET A 167 6.16 -12.04 37.17
CA MET A 167 4.80 -12.50 36.93
C MET A 167 4.77 -13.85 36.20
N PRO A 168 3.69 -14.65 36.35
CA PRO A 168 3.47 -15.84 35.52
C PRO A 168 3.44 -15.51 34.02
N PRO A 169 3.76 -16.46 33.12
CA PRO A 169 3.90 -16.21 31.68
C PRO A 169 2.74 -15.44 31.03
N GLU A 170 1.50 -15.77 31.38
CA GLU A 170 0.29 -15.09 30.88
C GLU A 170 0.29 -13.60 31.26
N LYS A 171 0.43 -13.30 32.55
CA LYS A 171 0.43 -11.93 33.07
C LYS A 171 1.67 -11.14 32.66
N ARG A 172 2.80 -11.82 32.49
CA ARG A 172 4.02 -11.25 31.93
C ARG A 172 3.77 -10.75 30.50
N MET A 173 3.19 -11.57 29.62
CA MET A 173 2.90 -11.15 28.23
C MET A 173 1.90 -10.00 28.18
N GLU A 174 0.86 -10.03 29.02
CA GLU A 174 -0.15 -8.95 29.10
C GLU A 174 0.51 -7.60 29.46
N LEU A 175 1.34 -7.58 30.50
CA LEU A 175 2.06 -6.37 30.92
C LEU A 175 3.05 -5.88 29.86
N LEU A 176 3.78 -6.79 29.20
CA LEU A 176 4.73 -6.41 28.16
C LEU A 176 4.05 -5.87 26.91
N VAL A 177 2.90 -6.41 26.51
CA VAL A 177 2.10 -5.86 25.41
C VAL A 177 1.59 -4.47 25.76
N ALA A 178 1.01 -4.30 26.96
CA ALA A 178 0.54 -2.98 27.41
C ALA A 178 1.69 -1.94 27.45
N ALA A 179 2.85 -2.32 27.99
CA ALA A 179 4.03 -1.46 28.03
C ALA A 179 4.57 -1.12 26.62
N ALA A 180 4.57 -2.09 25.69
CA ALA A 180 5.00 -1.87 24.31
C ALA A 180 4.04 -0.98 23.51
N SER A 181 2.76 -0.99 23.85
CA SER A 181 1.69 -0.21 23.21
C SER A 181 1.47 1.17 23.83
N ALA A 182 2.15 1.48 24.93
CA ALA A 182 1.93 2.71 25.67
C ALA A 182 2.25 3.95 24.83
N PHE A 183 1.26 4.84 24.67
CA PHE A 183 1.46 6.13 24.03
C PHE A 183 2.21 7.07 24.98
N SER A 184 3.53 7.06 24.89
CA SER A 184 4.43 7.80 25.79
C SER A 184 5.40 8.70 25.03
N VAL A 185 5.80 9.80 25.67
CA VAL A 185 6.96 10.59 25.23
C VAL A 185 8.27 9.81 25.39
N ASP A 186 8.27 8.81 26.26
CA ASP A 186 9.34 7.85 26.42
C ASP A 186 9.27 6.79 25.30
N LYS A 187 10.24 6.86 24.38
CA LYS A 187 10.39 5.89 23.29
C LYS A 187 11.23 4.67 23.66
N LEU A 188 11.96 4.73 24.78
CA LEU A 188 12.91 3.69 25.16
C LEU A 188 12.20 2.49 25.80
N ASN A 189 11.34 2.73 26.79
CA ASN A 189 10.69 1.63 27.52
C ASN A 189 9.70 0.82 26.66
N PRO A 190 8.83 1.43 25.82
CA PRO A 190 8.01 0.65 24.90
C PRO A 190 8.84 -0.23 23.95
N ARG A 191 9.98 0.28 23.45
CA ARG A 191 10.90 -0.51 22.62
C ARG A 191 11.57 -1.64 23.39
N LEU A 192 11.92 -1.42 24.66
CA LEU A 192 12.45 -2.46 25.55
C LEU A 192 11.41 -3.55 25.84
N ALA A 193 10.15 -3.17 26.06
CA ALA A 193 9.06 -4.11 26.23
C ALA A 193 8.88 -4.97 24.97
N LEU A 194 8.89 -4.35 23.78
CA LEU A 194 8.84 -5.09 22.52
C LEU A 194 10.04 -6.02 22.33
N ALA A 195 11.25 -5.61 22.70
CA ALA A 195 12.42 -6.49 22.68
C ALA A 195 12.23 -7.75 23.53
N ARG A 196 11.57 -7.62 24.68
CA ARG A 196 11.20 -8.75 25.56
C ARG A 196 10.12 -9.64 24.95
N LEU A 197 9.15 -9.06 24.22
CA LEU A 197 8.17 -9.84 23.46
C LEU A 197 8.82 -10.62 22.31
N VAL A 198 9.72 -10.00 21.55
CA VAL A 198 10.46 -10.64 20.44
C VAL A 198 11.31 -11.81 20.96
N SER A 199 11.91 -11.68 22.14
CA SER A 199 12.73 -12.71 22.77
C SER A 199 11.95 -13.70 23.65
N ALA A 200 10.61 -13.65 23.64
CA ALA A 200 9.76 -14.58 24.41
C ALA A 200 10.08 -16.05 24.07
N SER A 201 10.09 -16.90 25.08
CA SER A 201 10.33 -18.34 24.94
C SER A 201 9.19 -19.05 24.21
N ASP A 202 9.46 -20.24 23.67
CA ASP A 202 8.44 -21.04 22.97
C ASP A 202 7.21 -21.35 23.85
N GLN A 203 7.38 -21.40 25.18
CA GLN A 203 6.30 -21.59 26.16
C GLN A 203 5.45 -20.33 26.35
N GLU A 204 5.99 -19.15 26.07
CA GLU A 204 5.28 -17.86 26.18
C GLU A 204 4.50 -17.51 24.90
N ILE A 205 4.88 -18.08 23.74
CA ILE A 205 4.21 -17.82 22.46
C ILE A 205 2.69 -18.03 22.51
N PRO A 206 2.12 -19.12 23.09
CA PRO A 206 0.67 -19.29 23.18
C PRO A 206 -0.02 -18.17 23.96
N HIS A 207 0.62 -17.65 25.01
CA HIS A 207 0.09 -16.53 25.78
C HIS A 207 0.11 -15.23 24.98
N LEU A 208 1.16 -14.99 24.20
CA LEU A 208 1.24 -13.84 23.30
C LEU A 208 0.16 -13.90 22.20
N VAL A 209 -0.04 -15.06 21.59
CA VAL A 209 -1.08 -15.27 20.56
C VAL A 209 -2.49 -15.08 21.14
N ALA A 210 -2.71 -15.48 22.40
CA ALA A 210 -4.00 -15.32 23.06
C ALA A 210 -4.42 -13.84 23.20
N LEU A 211 -3.44 -12.92 23.30
CA LEU A 211 -3.63 -11.47 23.43
C LEU A 211 -3.97 -10.77 22.10
N LEU A 212 -4.00 -11.47 20.96
CA LEU A 212 -4.52 -10.89 19.73
C LEU A 212 -6.02 -10.58 19.88
N ASP A 213 -6.32 -9.30 20.12
CA ASP A 213 -7.66 -8.77 20.30
C ASP A 213 -7.94 -7.65 19.27
N PRO A 214 -8.98 -7.80 18.44
CA PRO A 214 -9.44 -6.74 17.53
C PRO A 214 -9.71 -5.38 18.20
N ALA A 215 -10.06 -5.36 19.50
CA ALA A 215 -10.31 -4.14 20.25
C ALA A 215 -9.02 -3.40 20.67
N ASP A 216 -7.88 -4.11 20.75
CA ASP A 216 -6.57 -3.55 21.10
C ASP A 216 -5.69 -3.44 19.85
N PHE A 217 -5.94 -2.39 19.05
CA PHE A 217 -5.22 -2.19 17.80
C PHE A 217 -3.73 -1.92 18.03
N ASP A 218 -3.37 -1.16 19.07
CA ASP A 218 -1.96 -0.85 19.36
C ASP A 218 -1.20 -2.11 19.81
N GLY A 219 -1.80 -2.90 20.72
CA GLY A 219 -1.29 -4.22 21.12
C GLY A 219 -1.12 -5.17 19.94
N TYR A 220 -2.08 -5.18 19.02
CA TYR A 220 -1.97 -5.97 17.80
C TYR A 220 -0.75 -5.63 16.96
N ILE A 221 -0.40 -4.34 16.79
CA ILE A 221 0.78 -3.95 16.02
C ILE A 221 2.05 -4.52 16.69
N GLN A 222 2.15 -4.44 18.02
CA GLN A 222 3.30 -4.95 18.79
C GLN A 222 3.40 -6.48 18.73
N ILE A 223 2.27 -7.17 18.94
CA ILE A 223 2.21 -8.63 18.85
C ILE A 223 2.60 -9.10 17.44
N ARG A 224 2.10 -8.43 16.41
CA ARG A 224 2.42 -8.75 15.01
C ARG A 224 3.92 -8.60 14.71
N ALA A 225 4.55 -7.55 15.22
CA ALA A 225 6.00 -7.36 15.12
C ALA A 225 6.75 -8.53 15.77
N ALA A 226 6.40 -8.91 17.00
CA ALA A 226 7.02 -10.04 17.70
C ALA A 226 6.80 -11.38 16.99
N LEU A 227 5.58 -11.70 16.56
CA LEU A 227 5.25 -12.93 15.85
C LEU A 227 5.99 -13.06 14.51
N SER A 228 6.26 -11.96 13.83
CA SER A 228 7.00 -11.97 12.57
C SER A 228 8.48 -12.36 12.72
N GLU A 229 9.10 -12.01 13.86
CA GLU A 229 10.45 -12.45 14.20
C GLU A 229 10.49 -13.92 14.64
N MET A 230 9.41 -14.40 15.28
CA MET A 230 9.24 -15.80 15.68
C MET A 230 9.03 -16.71 14.46
N GLY A 231 8.32 -16.23 13.44
CA GLY A 231 8.09 -16.94 12.19
C GLY A 231 7.48 -18.34 12.42
N PRO A 232 8.05 -19.41 11.84
CA PRO A 232 7.55 -20.78 12.01
C PRO A 232 7.35 -21.25 13.46
N ALA A 233 8.12 -20.72 14.43
CA ALA A 233 7.97 -21.08 15.84
C ALA A 233 6.60 -20.67 16.42
N ALA A 234 5.96 -19.64 15.86
CA ALA A 234 4.61 -19.23 16.25
C ALA A 234 3.51 -20.15 15.70
N GLY A 235 3.84 -21.04 14.76
CA GLY A 235 2.88 -21.86 14.02
C GLY A 235 1.94 -22.68 14.90
N PRO A 236 2.44 -23.52 15.83
CA PRO A 236 1.59 -24.35 16.68
C PRO A 236 0.55 -23.54 17.47
N ALA A 237 0.97 -22.41 18.06
CA ALA A 237 0.09 -21.53 18.83
C ALA A 237 -0.96 -20.83 17.95
N LEU A 238 -0.54 -20.27 16.82
CA LEU A 238 -1.44 -19.62 15.86
C LEU A 238 -2.49 -20.58 15.32
N LEU A 239 -2.09 -21.81 14.97
CA LEU A 239 -3.01 -22.82 14.47
C LEU A 239 -3.98 -23.34 15.54
N ALA A 240 -3.53 -23.48 16.80
CA ALA A 240 -4.39 -23.86 17.91
C ALA A 240 -5.45 -22.77 18.19
N ALA A 241 -5.04 -21.50 18.20
CA ALA A 241 -5.94 -20.37 18.37
C ALA A 241 -6.93 -20.23 17.21
N LEU A 242 -6.46 -20.39 15.96
CA LEU A 242 -7.31 -20.27 14.77
C LEU A 242 -8.45 -21.30 14.74
N LYS A 243 -8.22 -22.51 15.27
CA LYS A 243 -9.24 -23.57 15.36
C LYS A 243 -10.40 -23.25 16.28
N THR A 244 -10.16 -22.46 17.32
CA THR A 244 -11.15 -22.16 18.37
C THR A 244 -11.73 -20.75 18.25
N ALA A 245 -11.05 -19.85 17.56
CA ALA A 245 -11.48 -18.47 17.35
C ALA A 245 -12.70 -18.36 16.42
N SER A 246 -13.50 -17.32 16.66
CA SER A 246 -14.62 -16.93 15.81
C SER A 246 -14.59 -15.43 15.53
N GLY A 247 -15.45 -14.96 14.62
CA GLY A 247 -15.57 -13.55 14.29
C GLY A 247 -14.27 -12.91 13.80
N GLU A 248 -14.05 -11.65 14.18
CA GLU A 248 -12.90 -10.84 13.74
C GLU A 248 -11.56 -11.41 14.23
N LYS A 249 -11.50 -11.96 15.45
CA LYS A 249 -10.29 -12.59 16.01
C LYS A 249 -9.79 -13.72 15.11
N ARG A 250 -10.71 -14.52 14.53
CA ARG A 250 -10.36 -15.59 13.56
C ARG A 250 -9.69 -15.02 12.31
N ALA A 251 -10.19 -13.90 11.77
CA ALA A 251 -9.60 -13.23 10.61
C ALA A 251 -8.23 -12.62 10.93
N TRP A 252 -8.03 -12.08 12.14
CA TRP A 252 -6.76 -11.50 12.57
C TRP A 252 -5.69 -12.56 12.78
N LEU A 253 -6.05 -13.73 13.33
CA LEU A 253 -5.17 -14.90 13.41
C LEU A 253 -4.78 -15.40 12.02
N LEU A 254 -5.74 -15.49 11.09
CA LEU A 254 -5.49 -15.87 9.70
C LEU A 254 -4.49 -14.92 9.01
N ALA A 255 -4.58 -13.61 9.30
CA ALA A 255 -3.66 -12.61 8.76
C ALA A 255 -2.20 -12.75 9.22
N GLN A 256 -1.93 -13.56 10.26
CA GLN A 256 -0.57 -13.84 10.74
C GLN A 256 0.06 -15.07 10.07
N LEU A 257 -0.73 -15.94 9.43
CA LEU A 257 -0.21 -17.14 8.77
C LEU A 257 0.88 -16.87 7.70
N PRO A 258 0.90 -15.73 6.99
CA PRO A 258 2.01 -15.41 6.08
C PRO A 258 3.38 -15.27 6.73
N PHE A 259 3.48 -15.26 8.07
CA PHE A 259 4.76 -15.31 8.78
C PHE A 259 5.32 -16.72 8.92
N LEU A 260 4.51 -17.74 8.66
CA LEU A 260 4.91 -19.14 8.73
C LEU A 260 5.46 -19.62 7.38
N ASP A 261 6.05 -20.82 7.38
CA ASP A 261 6.41 -21.53 6.16
C ASP A 261 5.15 -21.95 5.37
N ALA A 262 5.28 -22.05 4.04
CA ALA A 262 4.17 -22.39 3.16
C ALA A 262 3.57 -23.76 3.45
N LYS A 263 4.37 -24.73 3.92
CA LYS A 263 3.91 -26.07 4.27
C LYS A 263 2.89 -26.01 5.43
N THR A 264 3.10 -25.11 6.39
CA THR A 264 2.20 -24.89 7.52
C THR A 264 1.02 -23.98 7.16
N ALA A 265 1.28 -22.89 6.45
CA ALA A 265 0.27 -21.86 6.18
C ALA A 265 -0.75 -22.24 5.08
N LEU A 266 -0.28 -22.78 3.95
CA LEU A 266 -1.13 -23.00 2.77
C LEU A 266 -2.35 -23.89 3.03
N PRO A 267 -2.25 -25.04 3.74
CA PRO A 267 -3.41 -25.89 3.97
C PRO A 267 -4.54 -25.17 4.71
N GLU A 268 -4.21 -24.33 5.69
CA GLU A 268 -5.22 -23.59 6.46
C GLU A 268 -5.76 -22.40 5.66
N ILE A 269 -4.93 -21.67 4.94
CA ILE A 269 -5.37 -20.57 4.06
C ILE A 269 -6.33 -21.10 2.98
N LEU A 270 -6.02 -22.23 2.35
CA LEU A 270 -6.85 -22.79 1.28
C LEU A 270 -8.21 -23.29 1.77
N LYS A 271 -8.30 -23.81 3.00
CA LYS A 271 -9.59 -24.14 3.63
C LYS A 271 -10.48 -22.91 3.81
N CYS A 272 -9.88 -21.74 4.09
CA CYS A 272 -10.63 -20.50 4.30
C CYS A 272 -11.33 -20.01 3.02
N LEU A 273 -10.84 -20.41 1.84
CA LEU A 273 -11.47 -20.06 0.55
C LEU A 273 -12.83 -20.75 0.37
N ASP A 274 -13.11 -21.83 1.10
CA ASP A 274 -14.41 -22.51 1.11
C ASP A 274 -15.35 -22.04 2.23
N ASP A 275 -14.95 -21.04 3.02
CA ASP A 275 -15.76 -20.57 4.13
C ASP A 275 -17.05 -19.88 3.63
N LYS A 276 -18.11 -19.99 4.43
CA LYS A 276 -19.41 -19.38 4.11
C LYS A 276 -19.36 -17.86 4.29
N ASP A 277 -18.50 -17.35 5.15
CA ASP A 277 -18.33 -15.92 5.36
C ASP A 277 -17.33 -15.34 4.33
N PHE A 278 -17.84 -14.52 3.42
CA PHE A 278 -17.03 -13.90 2.39
C PHE A 278 -15.92 -12.99 2.94
N ARG A 279 -16.09 -12.43 4.14
CA ARG A 279 -15.05 -11.61 4.78
C ARG A 279 -13.86 -12.47 5.18
N PHE A 280 -14.15 -13.68 5.66
CA PHE A 280 -13.12 -14.66 6.00
C PHE A 280 -12.47 -15.24 4.74
N GLN A 281 -13.24 -15.47 3.66
CA GLN A 281 -12.68 -15.77 2.34
C GLN A 281 -11.73 -14.66 1.88
N ALA A 282 -12.13 -13.40 1.98
CA ALA A 282 -11.30 -12.25 1.60
C ALA A 282 -10.00 -12.16 2.43
N SER A 283 -10.07 -12.45 3.74
CA SER A 283 -8.88 -12.57 4.59
C SER A 283 -7.97 -13.71 4.15
N GLY A 284 -8.53 -14.87 3.78
CA GLY A 284 -7.78 -16.00 3.23
C GLY A 284 -7.09 -15.67 1.91
N ILE A 285 -7.79 -15.01 1.00
CA ILE A 285 -7.22 -14.52 -0.26
C ILE A 285 -6.07 -13.55 0.02
N SER A 286 -6.25 -12.60 0.93
CA SER A 286 -5.20 -11.65 1.30
C SER A 286 -3.97 -12.35 1.91
N ALA A 287 -4.17 -13.33 2.79
CA ALA A 287 -3.08 -14.13 3.35
C ALA A 287 -2.34 -14.92 2.26
N LEU A 288 -3.09 -15.53 1.33
CA LEU A 288 -2.53 -16.24 0.18
C LEU A 288 -1.68 -15.30 -0.69
N THR A 289 -2.19 -14.11 -1.01
CA THR A 289 -1.48 -13.08 -1.77
C THR A 289 -0.17 -12.69 -1.09
N ARG A 290 -0.19 -12.41 0.22
CA ARG A 290 1.02 -12.03 0.97
C ARG A 290 2.08 -13.14 0.97
N LEU A 291 1.65 -14.40 1.02
CA LEU A 291 2.54 -15.55 1.03
C LEU A 291 3.15 -15.84 -0.36
N LEU A 292 2.37 -15.65 -1.42
CA LEU A 292 2.69 -16.10 -2.78
C LEU A 292 2.94 -14.99 -3.81
N SER A 293 2.91 -13.72 -3.41
CA SER A 293 3.10 -12.61 -4.36
C SER A 293 4.46 -12.72 -5.07
N ARG A 294 4.41 -12.70 -6.40
CA ARG A 294 5.51 -12.67 -7.37
C ARG A 294 5.65 -11.30 -8.05
N ASP A 295 5.09 -10.24 -7.45
CA ASP A 295 5.22 -8.88 -7.97
C ASP A 295 6.72 -8.53 -8.17
N ARG A 296 7.06 -7.90 -9.29
CA ARG A 296 8.43 -7.51 -9.66
C ARG A 296 8.59 -5.99 -9.80
N GLY A 297 7.54 -5.23 -9.48
CA GLY A 297 7.52 -3.78 -9.55
C GLY A 297 8.23 -3.10 -8.38
N ALA A 298 7.73 -1.91 -8.02
CA ALA A 298 8.34 -1.06 -7.00
C ALA A 298 8.44 -1.72 -5.61
N GLU A 299 7.47 -2.56 -5.25
CA GLU A 299 7.44 -3.35 -4.01
C GLU A 299 7.50 -4.84 -4.40
N PRO A 300 8.70 -5.44 -4.56
CA PRO A 300 8.80 -6.84 -4.96
C PRO A 300 8.04 -7.75 -4.00
N GLY A 301 7.31 -8.73 -4.53
CA GLY A 301 6.52 -9.70 -3.78
C GLY A 301 7.38 -10.75 -3.06
N ARG A 302 6.83 -11.43 -2.05
CA ARG A 302 7.57 -12.38 -1.19
C ARG A 302 8.33 -13.43 -2.00
N MET A 303 7.69 -14.03 -3.00
CA MET A 303 8.29 -15.07 -3.83
C MET A 303 9.42 -14.53 -4.70
N THR A 304 9.26 -13.34 -5.28
CA THR A 304 10.34 -12.65 -6.02
C THR A 304 11.56 -12.42 -5.13
N THR A 305 11.35 -11.97 -3.89
CA THR A 305 12.45 -11.77 -2.94
C THR A 305 13.11 -13.09 -2.56
N LEU A 306 12.36 -14.17 -2.35
CA LEU A 306 12.93 -15.51 -2.08
C LEU A 306 13.71 -16.07 -3.28
N GLU A 307 13.23 -15.88 -4.51
CA GLU A 307 13.92 -16.24 -5.75
C GLU A 307 15.27 -15.50 -5.88
N ASN A 308 15.27 -14.18 -5.66
CA ASN A 308 16.49 -13.37 -5.69
C ASN A 308 17.45 -13.74 -4.54
N LEU A 309 16.91 -14.04 -3.36
CA LEU A 309 17.69 -14.46 -2.20
C LEU A 309 18.35 -15.82 -2.42
N LYS A 310 17.66 -16.77 -3.07
CA LYS A 310 18.25 -18.05 -3.49
C LYS A 310 19.46 -17.82 -4.39
N ILE A 311 19.36 -16.93 -5.39
CA ILE A 311 20.48 -16.59 -6.28
C ILE A 311 21.62 -15.97 -5.45
N TYR A 312 21.31 -15.02 -4.58
CA TYR A 312 22.29 -14.36 -3.71
C TYR A 312 23.03 -15.37 -2.82
N LEU A 313 22.32 -16.27 -2.13
CA LEU A 313 22.91 -17.27 -1.23
C LEU A 313 23.71 -18.34 -1.97
N SER A 314 23.27 -18.73 -3.18
CA SER A 314 23.99 -19.71 -4.02
C SER A 314 25.28 -19.14 -4.66
N SER A 315 25.37 -17.82 -4.80
CA SER A 315 26.51 -17.14 -5.43
C SER A 315 27.70 -17.11 -4.47
N ALA A 316 28.90 -17.49 -4.95
CA ALA A 316 30.14 -17.35 -4.19
C ALA A 316 30.41 -15.86 -3.85
N ILE A 317 30.24 -14.99 -4.85
CA ILE A 317 30.31 -13.53 -4.75
C ILE A 317 29.07 -12.97 -5.46
N PRO A 318 28.07 -12.46 -4.72
CA PRO A 318 26.89 -11.81 -5.32
C PRO A 318 27.26 -10.53 -6.07
N SER A 319 26.51 -10.18 -7.11
CA SER A 319 26.68 -8.89 -7.78
C SER A 319 26.16 -7.74 -6.91
N LYS A 320 26.72 -6.54 -7.10
CA LYS A 320 26.29 -5.34 -6.36
C LYS A 320 24.85 -4.97 -6.71
N GLU A 321 24.44 -5.22 -7.95
CA GLU A 321 23.09 -4.96 -8.45
C GLU A 321 22.07 -5.86 -7.76
N LEU A 322 22.36 -7.16 -7.60
CA LEU A 322 21.49 -8.10 -6.90
C LEU A 322 21.36 -7.77 -5.41
N GLU A 323 22.47 -7.44 -4.76
CA GLU A 323 22.46 -6.98 -3.37
C GLU A 323 21.65 -5.70 -3.19
N HIS A 324 21.82 -4.74 -4.12
CA HIS A 324 21.08 -3.49 -4.10
C HIS A 324 19.57 -3.72 -4.26
N GLU A 325 19.16 -4.55 -5.21
CA GLU A 325 17.75 -4.90 -5.43
C GLU A 325 17.13 -5.60 -4.21
N LEU A 326 17.86 -6.51 -3.57
CA LEU A 326 17.38 -7.18 -2.35
C LEU A 326 17.23 -6.21 -1.18
N ALA A 327 18.22 -5.36 -0.92
CA ALA A 327 18.16 -4.38 0.15
C ALA A 327 17.05 -3.35 -0.09
N ARG A 328 16.87 -2.91 -1.33
CA ARG A 328 15.75 -2.04 -1.75
C ARG A 328 14.41 -2.73 -1.53
N GLY A 329 14.25 -3.97 -1.99
CA GLY A 329 12.99 -4.71 -1.85
C GLY A 329 12.60 -5.00 -0.40
N LEU A 330 13.57 -5.15 0.51
CA LEU A 330 13.30 -5.30 1.94
C LEU A 330 12.99 -3.97 2.63
N SER A 331 13.62 -2.87 2.20
CA SER A 331 13.40 -1.52 2.73
C SER A 331 12.13 -0.84 2.20
N THR A 332 11.46 -1.39 1.18
CA THR A 332 10.14 -0.91 0.75
C THR A 332 8.98 -1.64 1.42
N ARG A 333 9.27 -2.71 2.18
CA ARG A 333 8.27 -3.49 2.91
C ARG A 333 8.13 -3.03 4.34
N THR A 334 6.95 -3.29 4.88
CA THR A 334 6.72 -3.14 6.33
C THR A 334 7.67 -4.05 7.11
N TYR A 335 8.12 -3.59 8.28
CA TYR A 335 9.07 -4.31 9.13
C TYR A 335 8.71 -5.79 9.31
N TYR A 336 7.45 -6.10 9.66
CA TYR A 336 7.02 -7.46 9.93
C TYR A 336 7.06 -8.37 8.68
N GLU A 337 6.90 -7.83 7.46
CA GLU A 337 7.01 -8.62 6.22
C GLU A 337 8.46 -8.98 5.91
N ALA A 338 9.38 -8.04 6.15
CA ALA A 338 10.81 -8.29 5.99
C ALA A 338 11.35 -9.21 7.10
N ALA A 339 10.96 -8.99 8.36
CA ALA A 339 11.31 -9.85 9.50
C ALA A 339 10.86 -11.30 9.28
N ALA A 340 9.63 -11.50 8.80
CA ALA A 340 9.11 -12.83 8.47
C ALA A 340 9.96 -13.55 7.42
N ILE A 341 10.43 -12.86 6.36
CA ILE A 341 11.36 -13.47 5.40
C ILE A 341 12.62 -13.95 6.10
N PHE A 342 13.23 -13.12 6.95
CA PHE A 342 14.47 -13.50 7.60
C PHE A 342 14.31 -14.66 8.60
N SER A 343 13.17 -14.73 9.28
CA SER A 343 12.83 -15.85 10.18
C SER A 343 12.77 -17.21 9.46
N LEU A 344 12.49 -17.20 8.15
CA LEU A 344 12.44 -18.41 7.31
C LEU A 344 13.82 -18.84 6.82
N ILE A 345 14.76 -17.91 6.67
CA ILE A 345 16.12 -18.21 6.23
C ILE A 345 16.84 -19.09 7.27
N SER A 346 16.71 -18.75 8.55
CA SER A 346 17.20 -19.58 9.65
C SER A 346 16.22 -19.46 10.80
N PRO A 347 15.56 -20.54 11.25
CA PRO A 347 14.78 -20.51 12.48
C PRO A 347 15.63 -19.95 13.61
N ARG A 348 15.15 -18.86 14.22
CA ARG A 348 15.93 -18.03 15.15
C ARG A 348 15.67 -18.40 16.60
N THR A 349 16.74 -18.62 17.33
CA THR A 349 16.75 -18.57 18.80
C THR A 349 16.30 -17.19 19.29
N ALA A 350 15.90 -17.09 20.56
CA ALA A 350 15.50 -15.80 21.17
C ALA A 350 16.58 -14.72 21.00
N GLN A 351 17.86 -15.09 21.11
CA GLN A 351 18.99 -14.16 20.95
C GLN A 351 19.15 -13.69 19.50
N GLU A 352 18.98 -14.57 18.52
CA GLU A 352 19.04 -14.20 17.10
C GLU A 352 17.86 -13.31 16.69
N ARG A 353 16.67 -13.53 17.26
CA ARG A 353 15.51 -12.64 17.06
C ARG A 353 15.78 -11.24 17.63
N LEU A 354 16.39 -11.17 18.82
CA LEU A 354 16.75 -9.88 19.42
C LEU A 354 17.79 -9.12 18.58
N LYS A 355 18.84 -9.81 18.10
CA LYS A 355 19.84 -9.22 17.19
C LYS A 355 19.20 -8.68 15.90
N SER A 356 18.21 -9.38 15.35
CA SER A 356 17.43 -8.88 14.20
C SER A 356 16.61 -7.63 14.56
N PHE A 357 15.92 -7.66 15.69
CA PHE A 357 15.09 -6.55 16.16
C PHE A 357 15.89 -5.28 16.49
N GLU A 358 17.14 -5.40 16.92
CA GLU A 358 18.04 -4.24 17.10
C GLU A 358 18.22 -3.43 15.81
N LEU A 359 18.08 -4.08 14.65
CA LEU A 359 18.15 -3.46 13.32
C LEU A 359 16.79 -2.99 12.80
N ALA A 360 15.70 -3.23 13.53
CA ALA A 360 14.35 -2.77 13.18
C ALA A 360 14.25 -1.23 13.21
N PRO A 361 13.36 -0.63 12.40
CA PRO A 361 13.06 0.80 12.50
C PRO A 361 12.61 1.20 13.92
N GLN A 362 12.81 2.48 14.26
CA GLN A 362 12.33 3.02 15.55
C GLN A 362 10.81 2.95 15.64
N GLU A 363 10.13 3.38 14.58
CA GLU A 363 8.68 3.22 14.42
C GLU A 363 8.41 1.86 13.74
N ILE A 364 7.86 0.90 14.49
CA ILE A 364 7.71 -0.50 14.04
C ILE A 364 6.64 -0.71 12.96
N SER A 365 5.82 0.31 12.70
CA SER A 365 4.94 0.40 11.54
C SER A 365 5.66 0.81 10.25
N GLY A 366 6.92 1.24 10.38
CA GLY A 366 7.77 1.68 9.28
C GLY A 366 8.46 0.53 8.53
N VAL A 367 9.47 0.92 7.76
CA VAL A 367 10.27 0.05 6.90
C VAL A 367 11.72 -0.02 7.38
N TYR A 368 12.46 -1.05 6.99
CA TYR A 368 13.90 -1.09 7.30
C TYR A 368 14.64 0.05 6.60
N GLU A 369 15.57 0.69 7.31
CA GLU A 369 16.57 1.53 6.66
C GLU A 369 17.41 0.66 5.71
N TYR A 370 17.74 1.22 4.54
CA TYR A 370 18.42 0.50 3.47
C TYR A 370 19.72 -0.19 3.94
N ASP A 371 20.57 0.53 4.66
CA ASP A 371 21.86 0.00 5.15
C ASP A 371 21.67 -1.12 6.19
N LYS A 372 20.61 -1.04 7.01
CA LYS A 372 20.25 -2.09 7.98
C LYS A 372 19.72 -3.33 7.26
N ALA A 373 18.88 -3.16 6.24
CA ALA A 373 18.42 -4.28 5.40
C ALA A 373 19.59 -5.00 4.73
N LYS A 374 20.56 -4.23 4.20
CA LYS A 374 21.81 -4.76 3.63
C LYS A 374 22.67 -5.49 4.66
N ALA A 375 22.79 -4.97 5.88
CA ALA A 375 23.53 -5.63 6.95
C ALA A 375 22.94 -7.01 7.31
N ILE A 376 21.60 -7.11 7.42
CA ILE A 376 20.91 -8.39 7.71
C ILE A 376 21.10 -9.38 6.57
N LEU A 377 21.00 -8.92 5.32
CA LEU A 377 21.25 -9.75 4.14
C LEU A 377 22.66 -10.34 4.16
N ASN A 378 23.67 -9.55 4.51
CA ASN A 378 25.04 -10.03 4.64
C ASN A 378 25.21 -11.03 5.80
N ASP A 379 24.58 -10.77 6.96
CA ASP A 379 24.61 -11.70 8.12
C ASP A 379 24.02 -13.07 7.76
N SER A 380 23.01 -13.11 6.89
CA SER A 380 22.39 -14.36 6.43
C SER A 380 23.34 -15.30 5.68
N ARG A 381 24.51 -14.81 5.22
CA ARG A 381 25.55 -15.63 4.58
C ARG A 381 26.46 -16.34 5.58
N GLY A 382 26.41 -16.00 6.87
CA GLY A 382 27.19 -16.68 7.92
C GLY A 382 26.90 -18.18 8.00
N ASP A 383 25.64 -18.56 7.82
CA ASP A 383 25.18 -19.96 7.66
C ASP A 383 24.48 -20.13 6.30
N ARG A 384 25.21 -19.81 5.23
CA ARG A 384 24.65 -19.75 3.86
C ARG A 384 24.02 -21.07 3.40
N GLU A 385 24.53 -22.22 3.85
CA GLU A 385 24.08 -23.53 3.39
C GLU A 385 22.70 -23.85 3.93
N LYS A 386 22.50 -23.66 5.24
CA LYS A 386 21.19 -23.80 5.89
C LYS A 386 20.20 -22.77 5.35
N ALA A 387 20.64 -21.52 5.21
CA ALA A 387 19.87 -20.43 4.63
C ALA A 387 19.35 -20.77 3.23
N LEU A 388 20.24 -21.21 2.34
CA LEU A 388 19.91 -21.60 0.98
C LEU A 388 18.93 -22.77 0.96
N LYS A 389 19.14 -23.78 1.82
CA LYS A 389 18.26 -24.93 1.92
C LYS A 389 16.83 -24.52 2.31
N ASN A 390 16.66 -23.69 3.34
CA ASN A 390 15.34 -23.29 3.81
C ASN A 390 14.59 -22.46 2.75
N VAL A 391 15.28 -21.53 2.08
CA VAL A 391 14.71 -20.76 0.97
C VAL A 391 14.31 -21.70 -0.19
N GLN A 392 15.15 -22.67 -0.52
CA GLN A 392 14.87 -23.66 -1.56
C GLN A 392 13.63 -24.52 -1.22
N ASP A 393 13.57 -25.07 0.00
CA ASP A 393 12.43 -25.89 0.46
C ASP A 393 11.11 -25.10 0.40
N GLU A 394 11.14 -23.82 0.78
CA GLU A 394 9.99 -22.92 0.74
C GLU A 394 9.53 -22.66 -0.71
N LEU A 395 10.46 -22.35 -1.62
CA LEU A 395 10.16 -22.15 -3.05
C LEU A 395 9.59 -23.42 -3.69
N ASP A 396 10.18 -24.58 -3.41
CA ASP A 396 9.74 -25.88 -3.94
C ASP A 396 8.34 -26.24 -3.44
N ARG A 397 8.04 -25.92 -2.18
CA ARG A 397 6.71 -26.14 -1.62
C ARG A 397 5.65 -25.30 -2.33
N CYS A 398 5.91 -24.00 -2.51
CA CYS A 398 5.01 -23.10 -3.23
C CYS A 398 4.81 -23.55 -4.67
N GLN A 399 5.87 -24.00 -5.35
CA GLN A 399 5.80 -24.49 -6.73
C GLN A 399 4.98 -25.78 -6.83
N LYS A 400 5.13 -26.71 -5.88
CA LYS A 400 4.39 -27.97 -5.85
C LYS A 400 2.87 -27.76 -5.75
N ASP A 401 2.43 -26.79 -4.95
CA ASP A 401 1.01 -26.52 -4.73
C ASP A 401 0.41 -25.56 -5.78
N ALA A 402 1.22 -25.00 -6.69
CA ALA A 402 0.83 -23.91 -7.59
C ALA A 402 -0.38 -24.24 -8.46
N GLU A 403 -0.45 -25.43 -9.07
CA GLU A 403 -1.58 -25.84 -9.89
C GLU A 403 -2.88 -25.93 -9.08
N THR A 404 -2.79 -26.47 -7.86
CA THR A 404 -3.94 -26.58 -6.95
C THR A 404 -4.43 -25.21 -6.52
N ILE A 405 -3.51 -24.31 -6.17
CA ILE A 405 -3.81 -22.92 -5.80
C ILE A 405 -4.45 -22.19 -6.98
N ASN A 406 -3.89 -22.32 -8.18
CA ASN A 406 -4.40 -21.64 -9.36
C ASN A 406 -5.82 -22.10 -9.69
N LYS A 407 -6.05 -23.42 -9.71
CA LYS A 407 -7.38 -23.99 -9.92
C LYS A 407 -8.37 -23.49 -8.86
N LYS A 408 -7.95 -23.46 -7.59
CA LYS A 408 -8.79 -22.99 -6.49
C LYS A 408 -9.20 -21.52 -6.67
N LEU A 409 -8.28 -20.65 -7.07
CA LEU A 409 -8.58 -19.25 -7.34
C LEU A 409 -9.53 -19.08 -8.52
N SER A 410 -9.31 -19.78 -9.64
CA SER A 410 -10.21 -19.77 -10.80
C SER A 410 -11.62 -20.25 -10.44
N ASP A 411 -11.75 -21.35 -9.67
CA ASP A 411 -13.04 -21.86 -9.23
C ASP A 411 -13.74 -20.87 -8.28
N THR A 412 -12.98 -20.26 -7.36
CA THR A 412 -13.50 -19.23 -6.46
C THR A 412 -13.96 -17.99 -7.23
N LEU A 413 -13.23 -17.57 -8.27
CA LEU A 413 -13.59 -16.44 -9.14
C LEU A 413 -14.92 -16.70 -9.84
N LYS A 414 -15.08 -17.87 -10.45
CA LYS A 414 -16.32 -18.26 -11.16
C LYS A 414 -17.52 -18.24 -10.22
N ILE A 415 -17.37 -18.76 -9.00
CA ILE A 415 -18.44 -18.77 -8.00
C ILE A 415 -18.75 -17.33 -7.55
N ALA A 416 -17.73 -16.55 -7.22
CA ALA A 416 -17.87 -15.17 -6.72
C ALA A 416 -18.49 -14.25 -7.76
N ALA A 417 -18.12 -14.39 -9.04
CA ALA A 417 -18.67 -13.57 -10.13
C ALA A 417 -20.20 -13.66 -10.24
N VAL A 418 -20.78 -14.81 -9.86
CA VAL A 418 -22.23 -15.03 -9.84
C VAL A 418 -22.85 -14.69 -8.49
N ARG A 419 -22.22 -15.11 -7.38
CA ARG A 419 -22.86 -15.12 -6.06
C ARG A 419 -22.48 -13.93 -5.17
N ASN A 420 -21.28 -13.39 -5.33
CA ASN A 420 -20.79 -12.29 -4.50
C ASN A 420 -19.71 -11.47 -5.21
N LYS A 421 -20.15 -10.46 -5.97
CA LYS A 421 -19.25 -9.57 -6.71
C LYS A 421 -18.31 -8.76 -5.82
N LEU A 422 -18.55 -8.64 -4.51
CA LEU A 422 -17.65 -7.95 -3.58
C LEU A 422 -16.32 -8.70 -3.38
N LEU A 423 -16.30 -10.01 -3.57
CA LEU A 423 -15.11 -10.84 -3.42
C LEU A 423 -14.23 -10.83 -4.68
N VAL A 424 -14.81 -10.54 -5.84
CA VAL A 424 -14.13 -10.58 -7.15
C VAL A 424 -12.87 -9.72 -7.19
N PRO A 425 -12.85 -8.45 -6.75
CA PRO A 425 -11.62 -7.65 -6.75
C PRO A 425 -10.48 -8.29 -5.96
N SER A 426 -10.77 -8.90 -4.80
CA SER A 426 -9.75 -9.58 -3.99
C SER A 426 -9.15 -10.77 -4.73
N ILE A 427 -9.97 -11.56 -5.43
CA ILE A 427 -9.52 -12.73 -6.19
C ILE A 427 -8.67 -12.30 -7.38
N LEU A 428 -9.11 -11.29 -8.14
CA LEU A 428 -8.36 -10.74 -9.27
C LEU A 428 -7.00 -10.19 -8.83
N ASN A 429 -6.97 -9.41 -7.73
CA ASN A 429 -5.72 -8.92 -7.15
C ASN A 429 -4.79 -10.05 -6.73
N ALA A 430 -5.31 -11.15 -6.16
CA ALA A 430 -4.51 -12.32 -5.83
C ALA A 430 -3.94 -12.99 -7.09
N MET A 431 -4.77 -13.25 -8.10
CA MET A 431 -4.32 -13.84 -9.37
C MET A 431 -3.23 -12.99 -10.05
N GLY A 432 -3.39 -11.67 -10.05
CA GLY A 432 -2.39 -10.72 -10.54
C GLY A 432 -1.09 -10.75 -9.75
N ASN A 433 -1.17 -10.71 -8.41
CA ASN A 433 0.00 -10.78 -7.53
C ASN A 433 0.75 -12.10 -7.65
N LEU A 434 0.06 -13.23 -7.88
CA LEU A 434 0.72 -14.51 -8.14
C LEU A 434 1.48 -14.51 -9.48
N GLY A 435 1.14 -13.60 -10.41
CA GLY A 435 1.84 -13.40 -11.66
C GLY A 435 1.73 -14.60 -12.63
N THR A 436 0.74 -15.48 -12.45
CA THR A 436 0.61 -16.67 -13.29
C THR A 436 0.06 -16.28 -14.67
N ALA A 437 0.83 -16.57 -15.73
CA ALA A 437 0.45 -16.32 -17.12
C ALA A 437 -0.95 -16.87 -17.50
N ALA A 438 -1.32 -18.04 -16.97
CA ALA A 438 -2.60 -18.69 -17.23
C ALA A 438 -3.83 -17.83 -16.85
N PHE A 439 -3.65 -16.87 -15.94
CA PHE A 439 -4.73 -15.98 -15.51
C PHE A 439 -4.99 -14.82 -16.46
N ALA A 440 -4.08 -14.50 -17.40
CA ALA A 440 -4.22 -13.34 -18.27
C ALA A 440 -5.53 -13.37 -19.07
N SER A 441 -5.83 -14.50 -19.71
CA SER A 441 -7.07 -14.69 -20.47
C SER A 441 -8.32 -14.74 -19.58
N GLU A 442 -8.22 -15.33 -18.39
CA GLU A 442 -9.34 -15.44 -17.44
C GLU A 442 -9.73 -14.08 -16.84
N ILE A 443 -8.75 -13.21 -16.58
CA ILE A 443 -8.96 -11.87 -16.01
C ILE A 443 -9.44 -10.88 -17.08
N THR A 444 -8.99 -11.03 -18.33
CA THR A 444 -9.26 -10.06 -19.41
C THR A 444 -10.73 -9.62 -19.51
N PRO A 445 -11.74 -10.50 -19.45
CA PRO A 445 -13.15 -10.08 -19.50
C PRO A 445 -13.58 -9.13 -18.38
N PHE A 446 -12.96 -9.21 -17.19
CA PHE A 446 -13.32 -8.41 -16.02
C PHE A 446 -12.92 -6.94 -16.15
N ILE A 447 -12.04 -6.60 -17.09
CA ILE A 447 -11.70 -5.20 -17.41
C ILE A 447 -12.90 -4.43 -17.98
N PHE A 448 -13.99 -5.12 -18.34
CA PHE A 448 -15.22 -4.54 -18.89
C PHE A 448 -16.43 -4.63 -17.95
N GLU A 449 -16.25 -5.13 -16.74
CA GLU A 449 -17.34 -5.22 -15.75
C GLU A 449 -17.92 -3.84 -15.42
N SER A 450 -19.19 -3.75 -15.04
CA SER A 450 -19.80 -2.46 -14.70
C SER A 450 -19.23 -1.85 -13.40
N SER A 451 -18.81 -2.71 -12.46
CA SER A 451 -18.19 -2.29 -11.20
C SER A 451 -16.78 -1.75 -11.45
N ALA A 452 -16.55 -0.47 -11.10
CA ALA A 452 -15.23 0.14 -11.18
C ALA A 452 -14.19 -0.66 -10.37
N ALA A 453 -14.51 -1.07 -9.14
CA ALA A 453 -13.60 -1.86 -8.31
C ALA A 453 -13.17 -3.17 -8.98
N VAL A 454 -14.04 -3.81 -9.78
CA VAL A 454 -13.71 -5.04 -10.51
C VAL A 454 -12.84 -4.72 -11.73
N ARG A 455 -13.17 -3.71 -12.53
CA ARG A 455 -12.35 -3.32 -13.69
C ARG A 455 -10.94 -2.91 -13.27
N GLU A 456 -10.81 -2.10 -12.21
CA GLU A 456 -9.50 -1.65 -11.73
C GLU A 456 -8.65 -2.81 -11.21
N ALA A 457 -9.26 -3.73 -10.46
CA ALA A 457 -8.56 -4.94 -10.00
C ALA A 457 -8.12 -5.81 -11.17
N ALA A 458 -8.95 -5.94 -12.22
CA ALA A 458 -8.59 -6.65 -13.44
C ALA A 458 -7.42 -5.97 -14.18
N SER A 459 -7.48 -4.66 -14.38
CA SER A 459 -6.39 -3.88 -15.00
C SER A 459 -5.09 -4.00 -14.21
N ALA A 460 -5.15 -3.79 -12.89
CA ALA A 460 -4.00 -3.94 -12.00
C ALA A 460 -3.42 -5.36 -12.06
N ALA A 461 -4.27 -6.39 -12.10
CA ALA A 461 -3.83 -7.77 -12.17
C ALA A 461 -3.15 -8.10 -13.50
N LEU A 462 -3.68 -7.62 -14.64
CA LEU A 462 -3.03 -7.75 -15.94
C LEU A 462 -1.69 -7.01 -15.99
N GLY A 463 -1.61 -5.84 -15.34
CA GLY A 463 -0.36 -5.12 -15.11
C GLY A 463 0.70 -6.01 -14.44
N ARG A 464 0.34 -6.62 -13.30
CA ARG A 464 1.25 -7.48 -12.51
C ARG A 464 1.61 -8.81 -13.16
N ILE A 465 0.73 -9.36 -14.00
CA ILE A 465 1.06 -10.54 -14.79
C ILE A 465 2.22 -10.26 -15.75
N GLY A 466 2.36 -9.02 -16.22
CA GLY A 466 3.50 -8.60 -17.01
C GLY A 466 3.37 -8.96 -18.49
N LYS A 467 4.42 -9.52 -19.06
CA LYS A 467 4.57 -9.78 -20.51
C LYS A 467 3.43 -10.58 -21.11
N GLU A 468 2.93 -11.57 -20.37
CA GLU A 468 1.92 -12.50 -20.83
C GLU A 468 0.53 -11.86 -20.96
N ALA A 469 0.31 -10.69 -20.34
CA ALA A 469 -0.91 -9.90 -20.53
C ALA A 469 -0.86 -9.01 -21.80
N ILE A 470 0.32 -8.76 -22.38
CA ILE A 470 0.50 -7.83 -23.50
C ILE A 470 -0.38 -8.17 -24.72
N PRO A 471 -0.48 -9.43 -25.18
CA PRO A 471 -1.32 -9.75 -26.35
C PRO A 471 -2.79 -9.35 -26.14
N TYR A 472 -3.33 -9.61 -24.95
CA TYR A 472 -4.71 -9.26 -24.60
C TYR A 472 -4.89 -7.74 -24.51
N LEU A 473 -3.99 -7.04 -23.81
CA LEU A 473 -4.04 -5.58 -23.70
C LEU A 473 -3.91 -4.88 -25.06
N LYS A 474 -3.02 -5.38 -25.96
CA LYS A 474 -2.89 -4.86 -27.34
C LYS A 474 -4.16 -5.07 -28.15
N GLN A 475 -4.81 -6.23 -28.02
CA GLN A 475 -6.08 -6.48 -28.70
C GLN A 475 -7.15 -5.47 -28.25
N ILE A 476 -7.24 -5.18 -26.95
CA ILE A 476 -8.17 -4.16 -26.42
C ILE A 476 -7.84 -2.78 -26.98
N MET A 477 -6.56 -2.41 -27.05
CA MET A 477 -6.13 -1.13 -27.65
C MET A 477 -6.50 -1.00 -29.13
N GLN A 478 -6.56 -2.12 -29.87
CA GLN A 478 -6.86 -2.13 -31.30
C GLN A 478 -8.36 -2.09 -31.60
N THR A 479 -9.17 -2.90 -30.91
CA THR A 479 -10.58 -3.13 -31.26
C THR A 479 -11.57 -2.58 -30.23
N GLY A 480 -11.09 -2.11 -29.07
CA GLY A 480 -11.94 -1.63 -27.99
C GLY A 480 -12.52 -0.23 -28.23
N THR A 481 -13.60 0.08 -27.53
CA THR A 481 -14.14 1.44 -27.41
C THR A 481 -13.16 2.35 -26.64
N PRO A 482 -13.28 3.68 -26.72
CA PRO A 482 -12.41 4.58 -25.95
C PRO A 482 -12.34 4.25 -24.45
N ALA A 483 -13.48 3.94 -23.82
CA ALA A 483 -13.53 3.53 -22.42
C ALA A 483 -12.75 2.22 -22.16
N GLN A 484 -12.82 1.25 -23.07
CA GLN A 484 -12.09 -0.02 -22.96
C GLN A 484 -10.59 0.17 -23.11
N LYS A 485 -10.16 1.04 -24.04
CA LYS A 485 -8.75 1.41 -24.23
C LYS A 485 -8.17 2.12 -23.00
N ILE A 486 -8.93 3.06 -22.43
CA ILE A 486 -8.54 3.73 -21.17
C ILE A 486 -8.31 2.70 -20.06
N GLN A 487 -9.20 1.70 -19.94
CA GLN A 487 -9.01 0.65 -18.93
C GLN A 487 -7.78 -0.21 -19.19
N ALA A 488 -7.44 -0.51 -20.45
CA ALA A 488 -6.18 -1.18 -20.77
C ALA A 488 -4.97 -0.33 -20.40
N ILE A 489 -5.02 1.00 -20.62
CA ILE A 489 -3.98 1.94 -20.17
C ILE A 489 -3.85 1.93 -18.64
N CYS A 490 -4.96 1.83 -17.89
CA CYS A 490 -4.94 1.77 -16.43
C CYS A 490 -4.09 0.59 -15.87
N SER A 491 -3.90 -0.49 -16.65
CA SER A 491 -3.04 -1.61 -16.24
C SER A 491 -1.58 -1.20 -16.01
N MET A 492 -1.13 -0.12 -16.66
CA MET A 492 0.24 0.39 -16.56
C MET A 492 0.61 0.88 -15.16
N ALA A 493 -0.36 1.22 -14.31
CA ALA A 493 -0.06 1.66 -12.95
C ALA A 493 0.47 0.53 -12.05
N LYS A 494 0.30 -0.73 -12.47
CA LYS A 494 0.86 -1.93 -11.81
C LYS A 494 1.64 -2.80 -12.78
N ALA A 495 2.06 -2.24 -13.92
CA ALA A 495 2.91 -2.94 -14.86
C ALA A 495 4.28 -3.25 -14.22
N VAL A 496 4.78 -4.44 -14.48
CA VAL A 496 6.03 -4.95 -13.90
C VAL A 496 7.05 -5.34 -14.96
N ASP A 497 6.63 -5.41 -16.23
CA ASP A 497 7.48 -5.78 -17.36
C ASP A 497 7.65 -4.58 -18.31
N ARG A 498 8.90 -4.26 -18.65
CA ARG A 498 9.23 -3.10 -19.50
C ARG A 498 8.56 -3.15 -20.88
N ASP A 499 8.29 -4.34 -21.42
CA ASP A 499 7.61 -4.50 -22.72
C ASP A 499 6.16 -3.97 -22.67
N GLN A 500 5.55 -3.84 -21.48
CA GLN A 500 4.20 -3.29 -21.32
C GLN A 500 4.12 -1.82 -21.69
N ILE A 501 5.25 -1.09 -21.75
CA ILE A 501 5.27 0.33 -22.16
C ILE A 501 4.62 0.56 -23.54
N GLU A 502 4.61 -0.46 -24.39
CA GLU A 502 3.93 -0.42 -25.69
C GLU A 502 2.42 -0.14 -25.58
N ILE A 503 1.76 -0.58 -24.50
CA ILE A 503 0.34 -0.26 -24.24
C ILE A 503 0.15 1.24 -24.04
N LEU A 504 1.06 1.87 -23.30
CA LEU A 504 1.03 3.31 -23.09
C LEU A 504 1.32 4.08 -24.38
N LYS A 505 2.30 3.64 -25.18
CA LYS A 505 2.62 4.26 -26.48
C LYS A 505 1.43 4.22 -27.44
N LEU A 506 0.69 3.11 -27.48
CA LEU A 506 -0.56 3.02 -28.26
C LEU A 506 -1.59 4.04 -27.77
N GLY A 507 -1.73 4.23 -26.46
CA GLY A 507 -2.65 5.21 -25.88
C GLY A 507 -2.28 6.66 -26.20
N LEU A 508 -0.99 7.00 -26.15
CA LEU A 508 -0.47 8.34 -26.50
C LEU A 508 -0.71 8.68 -27.98
N GLY A 509 -0.67 7.66 -28.86
CA GLY A 509 -0.93 7.80 -30.30
C GLY A 509 -2.38 7.58 -30.72
N ASP A 510 -3.32 7.40 -29.80
CA ASP A 510 -4.71 7.03 -30.14
C ASP A 510 -5.45 8.19 -30.83
N ALA A 511 -6.38 7.86 -31.73
CA ALA A 511 -7.20 8.85 -32.42
C ALA A 511 -8.17 9.58 -31.46
N ASP A 512 -8.65 8.89 -30.41
CA ASP A 512 -9.58 9.46 -29.45
C ASP A 512 -8.86 10.38 -28.44
N PRO A 513 -9.27 11.66 -28.31
CA PRO A 513 -8.64 12.59 -27.37
C PRO A 513 -8.69 12.17 -25.90
N GLN A 514 -9.74 11.48 -25.47
CA GLN A 514 -9.87 11.01 -24.07
C GLN A 514 -8.89 9.88 -23.79
N VAL A 515 -8.65 8.99 -24.76
CA VAL A 515 -7.63 7.94 -24.65
C VAL A 515 -6.24 8.55 -24.52
N ARG A 516 -5.91 9.56 -25.35
CA ARG A 516 -4.63 10.28 -25.23
C ARG A 516 -4.48 10.98 -23.87
N LYS A 517 -5.51 11.69 -23.40
CA LYS A 517 -5.51 12.34 -22.08
C LYS A 517 -5.27 11.35 -20.94
N ALA A 518 -5.93 10.19 -20.97
CA ALA A 518 -5.71 9.13 -19.98
C ALA A 518 -4.29 8.57 -20.05
N ALA A 519 -3.73 8.39 -21.26
CA ALA A 519 -2.35 7.97 -21.44
C ALA A 519 -1.37 8.99 -20.86
N ILE A 520 -1.54 10.29 -21.11
CA ILE A 520 -0.71 11.36 -20.54
C ILE A 520 -0.79 11.37 -19.01
N GLY A 521 -1.99 11.23 -18.44
CA GLY A 521 -2.18 11.11 -16.99
C GLY A 521 -1.51 9.86 -16.43
N MET A 522 -1.47 8.76 -17.18
CA MET A 522 -0.79 7.54 -16.76
C MET A 522 0.74 7.68 -16.75
N VAL A 523 1.34 8.55 -17.57
CA VAL A 523 2.80 8.81 -17.53
C VAL A 523 3.24 9.26 -16.13
N SER A 524 2.45 10.11 -15.44
CA SER A 524 2.65 10.49 -14.03
C SER A 524 2.71 9.31 -13.08
N ALA A 525 1.83 8.35 -13.33
CA ALA A 525 1.58 7.24 -12.42
C ALA A 525 2.50 6.05 -12.69
N LEU A 526 3.36 6.11 -13.72
CA LEU A 526 4.36 5.10 -14.00
C LEU A 526 5.32 4.97 -12.83
N ARG A 527 5.51 3.73 -12.39
CA ARG A 527 6.43 3.36 -11.31
C ARG A 527 7.62 2.59 -11.88
N TYR A 528 8.57 2.25 -11.02
CA TYR A 528 9.60 1.26 -11.36
C TYR A 528 8.96 0.00 -11.98
N PRO A 529 9.47 -0.51 -13.12
CA PRO A 529 10.80 -0.26 -13.68
C PRO A 529 10.89 0.79 -14.81
N PHE A 530 9.88 1.66 -14.97
CA PHE A 530 9.73 2.57 -16.12
C PHE A 530 10.31 3.97 -15.93
N ASP A 531 11.19 4.20 -14.94
CA ASP A 531 11.69 5.55 -14.64
C ASP A 531 12.35 6.21 -15.87
N GLU A 532 13.20 5.48 -16.61
CA GLU A 532 13.84 6.01 -17.81
C GLU A 532 12.86 6.27 -18.95
N GLU A 533 11.93 5.34 -19.19
CA GLU A 533 10.90 5.46 -20.23
C GLU A 533 9.96 6.64 -19.92
N ARG A 534 9.60 6.81 -18.65
CA ARG A 534 8.82 7.95 -18.17
C ARG A 534 9.54 9.25 -18.53
N GLU A 535 10.80 9.43 -18.15
CA GLU A 535 11.55 10.66 -18.46
C GLU A 535 11.66 10.93 -19.98
N LYS A 536 11.88 9.88 -20.79
CA LYS A 536 11.95 9.99 -22.26
C LYS A 536 10.61 10.43 -22.86
N ILE A 537 9.50 9.82 -22.43
CA ILE A 537 8.15 10.18 -22.88
C ILE A 537 7.84 11.63 -22.48
N MET A 538 8.19 12.00 -21.25
CA MET A 538 7.97 13.34 -20.71
C MET A 538 8.70 14.41 -21.52
N HIS A 539 9.96 14.16 -21.87
CA HIS A 539 10.72 15.06 -22.75
C HIS A 539 10.06 15.21 -24.13
N SER A 540 9.54 14.12 -24.70
CA SER A 540 8.85 14.16 -25.99
C SER A 540 7.53 14.94 -25.93
N LEU A 541 6.72 14.74 -24.89
CA LEU A 541 5.43 15.43 -24.71
C LEU A 541 5.61 16.94 -24.51
N LYS A 542 6.70 17.36 -23.85
CA LYS A 542 7.05 18.78 -23.73
C LYS A 542 7.24 19.44 -25.11
N ASN A 543 7.88 18.73 -26.03
CA ASN A 543 8.23 19.24 -27.35
C ASN A 543 7.06 19.19 -28.34
N SER A 544 6.06 18.30 -28.15
CA SER A 544 4.88 18.20 -29.02
C SER A 544 3.83 19.29 -28.79
N GLY A 545 3.89 19.98 -27.65
CA GLY A 545 2.95 21.05 -27.32
C GLY A 545 1.59 20.58 -26.80
N GLU A 546 1.43 19.32 -26.41
CA GLU A 546 0.20 18.83 -25.78
C GLU A 546 -0.06 19.52 -24.43
N LEU A 547 -1.16 20.26 -24.34
CA LEU A 547 -1.46 21.18 -23.24
C LEU A 547 -1.56 20.51 -21.87
N ASN A 548 -2.16 19.31 -21.77
CA ASN A 548 -2.22 18.56 -20.51
C ASN A 548 -0.85 18.14 -19.98
N ALA A 549 0.10 17.83 -20.87
CA ALA A 549 1.46 17.52 -20.48
C ALA A 549 2.20 18.78 -20.00
N ARG A 550 1.89 19.96 -20.56
CA ARG A 550 2.45 21.24 -20.11
C ARG A 550 2.07 21.54 -18.65
N TYR A 551 0.81 21.35 -18.28
CA TYR A 551 0.35 21.68 -16.93
C TYR A 551 1.01 20.85 -15.85
N LEU A 552 1.07 19.52 -16.02
CA LEU A 552 1.50 18.60 -14.98
C LEU A 552 3.03 18.51 -14.84
N TYR A 553 3.77 18.85 -15.90
CA TYR A 553 5.15 18.37 -16.06
C TYR A 553 6.16 19.41 -16.59
N GLY A 554 5.73 20.62 -16.97
CA GLY A 554 6.65 21.69 -17.34
C GLY A 554 7.34 22.31 -16.12
N ASP A 555 8.59 22.76 -16.29
CA ASP A 555 9.27 23.83 -15.51
C ASP A 555 8.82 25.19 -15.99
#